data_AF-A0A5C4XUT3-F1
#
_entry.id   AF-A0A5C4XUT3-F1
#
_cell.length_a   1.000
_cell.length_b   1.000
_cell.length_c   1.000
_cell.angle_alpha   90.00
_cell.angle_beta   90.00
_cell.angle_gamma   90.00
#
_symmetry.space_group_name_H-M   'P 1'
#
loop_
_entity.id
_entity.type
_entity.pdbx_description
1 polymer ?
#
loop_
_entity_poly.entity_id
_entity_poly.type
_entity_poly.pdbx_seq_one_letter_code
_entity_poly.pdbx_strand_id
1 'polypeptide(L)'
;MSRGPGAVMRAALRAIEVAGELLESQEVARQVFGHATIADVPPSQAASVRRALRALVRRGEIEELGRDWEGGRRKWGTHTEAEKKRVRSAQVWASIAKREAERQAKLAAQLEAGR
;
A
#
# COMPACT_ATOMS: atom_id res chain seq x y z
N MET A 1 -18.89 13.08 19.64
CA MET A 1 -17.65 13.79 20.05
C MET A 1 -16.58 13.53 19.00
N SER A 2 -16.01 14.56 18.37
CA SER A 2 -14.89 14.40 17.45
C SER A 2 -13.60 14.21 18.25
N ARG A 3 -12.82 13.17 17.95
CA ARG A 3 -11.45 13.06 18.46
C ARG A 3 -10.63 14.18 17.81
N GLY A 4 -9.91 14.96 18.60
CA GLY A 4 -9.05 16.02 18.08
C GLY A 4 -8.01 15.47 17.08
N PRO A 5 -7.48 16.30 16.14
CA PRO A 5 -6.57 15.84 15.09
C PRO A 5 -5.36 15.05 15.60
N GLY A 6 -4.74 15.49 16.70
CA GLY A 6 -3.61 14.78 17.31
C GLY A 6 -3.96 13.41 17.88
N ALA A 7 -5.18 13.22 18.38
CA ALA A 7 -5.65 11.92 18.87
C ALA A 7 -5.89 10.95 17.70
N VAL A 8 -6.45 11.44 16.58
CA VAL A 8 -6.64 10.64 15.37
C VAL A 8 -5.29 10.23 14.77
N MET A 9 -4.31 11.14 14.73
CA MET A 9 -2.95 10.80 14.27
C MET A 9 -2.30 9.70 15.10
N ARG A 10 -2.30 9.83 16.44
CA ARG A 10 -1.72 8.80 17.32
C ARG A 10 -2.43 7.44 17.20
N ALA A 11 -3.75 7.47 17.05
CA ALA A 11 -4.52 6.24 16.87
C ALA A 11 -4.25 5.61 15.50
N ALA A 12 -4.14 6.41 14.43
CA ALA A 12 -3.82 5.93 13.10
C ALA A 12 -2.42 5.34 13.01
N LEU A 13 -1.42 5.97 13.64
CA LEU A 13 -0.06 5.44 13.73
C LEU A 13 -0.05 4.07 14.41
N ARG A 14 -0.67 3.97 15.60
CA ARG A 14 -0.77 2.69 16.31
C ARG A 14 -1.47 1.60 15.51
N ALA A 15 -2.54 1.94 14.80
CA ALA A 15 -3.24 0.99 13.94
C ALA A 15 -2.31 0.44 12.83
N ILE A 16 -1.48 1.29 12.23
CA ILE A 16 -0.50 0.88 11.22
C ILE A 16 0.60 0.01 11.84
N GLU A 17 1.18 0.42 12.97
CA GLU A 17 2.25 -0.33 13.65
C GLU A 17 1.80 -1.72 14.11
N VAL A 18 0.58 -1.83 14.65
CA VAL A 18 0.04 -3.10 15.16
C VAL A 18 -0.36 -4.04 14.04
N ALA A 19 -0.84 -3.53 12.90
CA ALA A 19 -1.30 -4.37 11.81
C ALA A 19 -0.17 -5.20 11.17
N GLY A 20 1.06 -4.67 11.14
CA GLY A 20 2.22 -5.36 10.53
C GLY A 20 2.06 -5.63 9.03
N GLU A 21 1.10 -4.96 8.39
CA GLU A 21 0.79 -5.06 6.98
C GLU A 21 0.33 -3.70 6.41
N LEU A 22 0.15 -3.66 5.09
CA LEU A 22 -0.30 -2.45 4.42
C LEU A 22 -1.81 -2.30 4.53
N LEU A 23 -2.27 -1.21 5.15
CA LEU A 23 -3.68 -0.94 5.35
C LEU A 23 -4.22 0.13 4.42
N GLU A 24 -5.49 0.01 4.07
CA GLU A 24 -6.25 1.08 3.44
C GLU A 24 -6.70 2.15 4.44
N SER A 25 -6.97 3.35 3.94
CA SER A 25 -7.45 4.46 4.79
C SER A 25 -8.75 4.12 5.54
N GLN A 26 -9.62 3.31 4.93
CA GLN A 26 -10.89 2.90 5.53
C GLN A 26 -10.70 1.83 6.61
N GLU A 27 -9.75 0.92 6.44
CA GLU A 27 -9.38 -0.07 7.45
C GLU A 27 -8.77 0.60 8.68
N VAL A 28 -7.86 1.56 8.47
CA VAL A 28 -7.33 2.38 9.56
C VAL A 28 -8.46 3.12 10.26
N ALA A 29 -9.41 3.69 9.51
CA ALA A 29 -10.55 4.38 10.10
C ALA A 29 -11.47 3.45 10.89
N ARG A 30 -11.72 2.23 10.40
CA ARG A 30 -12.44 1.19 11.12
C ARG A 30 -11.78 0.90 12.47
N GLN A 31 -10.46 0.70 12.48
CA GLN A 31 -9.71 0.42 13.70
C GLN A 31 -9.67 1.63 14.65
N VAL A 32 -9.42 2.84 14.12
CA VAL A 32 -9.36 4.08 14.91
C VAL A 32 -10.69 4.38 15.59
N PHE A 33 -11.81 4.21 14.88
CA PHE A 33 -13.14 4.53 15.39
C PHE A 33 -13.89 3.35 16.01
N GLY A 34 -13.35 2.14 15.94
CA GLY A 34 -13.90 0.95 16.58
C GLY A 34 -15.13 0.38 15.86
N HIS A 35 -15.16 0.48 14.52
CA HIS A 35 -16.25 -0.07 13.72
C HIS A 35 -16.07 -1.57 13.49
N ALA A 36 -17.17 -2.31 13.41
CA ALA A 36 -17.14 -3.74 13.15
C ALA A 36 -16.63 -4.03 11.72
N THR A 37 -17.18 -3.34 10.73
CA THR A 37 -16.79 -3.49 9.32
C THR A 37 -16.37 -2.17 8.69
N ILE A 38 -15.75 -2.24 7.50
CA ILE A 38 -15.40 -1.06 6.70
C ILE A 38 -16.66 -0.31 6.25
N ALA A 39 -17.74 -1.03 5.97
CA ALA A 39 -19.00 -0.45 5.48
C ALA A 39 -19.65 0.49 6.52
N ASP A 40 -19.40 0.23 7.81
CA ASP A 40 -19.94 1.04 8.91
C ASP A 40 -19.18 2.36 9.11
N VAL A 41 -18.03 2.53 8.45
CA VAL A 41 -17.18 3.72 8.63
C VAL A 41 -17.79 4.91 7.89
N PRO A 42 -18.20 5.99 8.59
CA PRO A 42 -18.71 7.18 7.93
C PRO A 42 -17.64 7.82 7.04
N PRO A 43 -18.01 8.35 5.85
CA PRO A 43 -17.07 9.01 4.95
C PRO A 43 -16.27 10.14 5.60
N SER A 44 -16.88 10.88 6.54
CA SER A 44 -16.23 11.97 7.29
C SER A 44 -15.08 11.46 8.19
N GLN A 45 -15.26 10.30 8.82
CA GLN A 45 -14.24 9.67 9.65
C GLN A 45 -13.09 9.11 8.82
N ALA A 46 -13.42 8.46 7.70
CA ALA A 46 -12.41 8.02 6.73
C ALA A 46 -11.60 9.19 6.16
N ALA A 47 -12.25 10.33 5.89
CA ALA A 47 -11.57 11.55 5.44
C ALA A 47 -10.64 12.13 6.53
N SER A 48 -11.07 12.13 7.79
CA SER A 48 -10.25 12.57 8.92
C SER A 48 -8.98 11.74 9.07
N VAL A 49 -9.12 10.41 9.01
CA VAL A 49 -7.99 9.47 9.09
C VAL A 49 -7.06 9.63 7.90
N ARG A 50 -7.59 9.82 6.69
CA ARG A 50 -6.76 10.08 5.50
C ARG A 50 -5.90 11.35 5.66
N ARG A 51 -6.44 12.41 6.26
CA ARG A 51 -5.66 13.63 6.56
C ARG A 51 -4.57 13.35 7.60
N ALA A 52 -4.89 12.57 8.63
CA ALA A 52 -3.92 12.14 9.63
C ALA A 52 -2.78 11.31 9.02
N LEU A 53 -3.09 10.32 8.18
CA LEU A 53 -2.10 9.49 7.48
C LEU A 53 -1.17 10.33 6.60
N ARG A 54 -1.71 11.29 5.84
CA ARG A 54 -0.89 12.25 5.06
C ARG A 54 0.01 13.11 5.95
N ALA A 55 -0.43 13.48 7.14
CA ALA A 55 0.39 14.22 8.09
C ALA A 55 1.53 13.34 8.64
N LEU A 56 1.27 12.07 8.93
CA LEU A 56 2.29 11.10 9.35
C LEU A 56 3.32 10.84 8.25
N VAL A 57 2.89 10.72 6.98
CA VAL A 57 3.82 10.65 5.84
C VAL A 57 4.71 11.88 5.74
N ARG A 58 4.15 13.08 5.87
CA ARG A 58 4.95 14.33 5.86
C ARG A 58 5.95 14.42 7.01
N ARG A 59 5.71 13.70 8.10
CA ARG A 59 6.63 13.60 9.25
C ARG A 59 7.64 12.47 9.10
N GLY A 60 7.54 11.64 8.07
CA GLY A 60 8.39 10.47 7.88
C GLY A 60 8.14 9.37 8.91
N GLU A 61 6.92 9.27 9.46
CA GLU A 61 6.58 8.22 10.44
C GLU A 61 6.05 6.94 9.74
N ILE A 62 5.43 7.10 8.57
CA ILE A 62 4.87 6.01 7.75
C ILE A 62 5.07 6.33 6.27
N GLU A 63 4.78 5.37 5.40
CA GLU A 63 4.84 5.54 3.95
C GLU A 63 3.49 5.35 3.26
N GLU A 64 3.30 6.07 2.14
CA GLU A 64 2.19 5.87 1.21
C GLU A 64 2.65 5.00 0.04
N LEU A 65 2.08 3.80 -0.09
CA LEU A 65 2.41 2.84 -1.15
C LEU A 65 1.37 2.85 -2.26
N GLY A 66 1.25 4.00 -2.91
CA GLY A 66 0.51 4.18 -4.16
C GLY A 66 -0.89 3.59 -4.18
N ARG A 67 -1.40 3.30 -5.38
CA ARG A 67 -2.61 2.50 -5.60
C ARG A 67 -2.19 1.12 -6.07
N ASP A 68 -2.89 0.08 -5.63
CA ASP A 68 -2.74 -1.24 -6.21
C ASP A 68 -3.26 -1.31 -7.66
N TRP A 69 -2.80 -2.33 -8.37
CA TRP A 69 -3.16 -2.62 -9.76
C TRP A 69 -4.61 -3.13 -9.89
N GLU A 70 -5.25 -3.52 -8.78
CA GLU A 70 -6.66 -3.98 -8.70
C GLU A 70 -7.69 -2.84 -8.55
N GLY A 71 -7.28 -1.57 -8.66
CA GLY A 71 -8.26 -0.48 -8.74
C GLY A 71 -8.59 0.17 -7.39
N GLY A 72 -7.56 0.65 -6.69
CA GLY A 72 -7.47 2.11 -6.66
C GLY A 72 -7.45 2.77 -5.29
N ARG A 73 -7.17 2.02 -4.22
CA ARG A 73 -7.11 2.58 -2.87
C ARG A 73 -5.66 2.73 -2.39
N ARG A 74 -5.41 3.84 -1.70
CA ARG A 74 -4.08 4.15 -1.16
C ARG A 74 -3.80 3.27 0.04
N LYS A 75 -2.67 2.56 -0.02
CA LYS A 75 -2.18 1.73 1.07
C LYS A 75 -1.10 2.47 1.85
N TRP A 76 -1.10 2.27 3.15
CA TRP A 76 -0.22 2.91 4.12
C TRP A 76 0.41 1.83 4.99
N GLY A 77 1.67 2.01 5.35
CA GLY A 77 2.40 1.06 6.19
C GLY A 77 3.62 1.70 6.82
N THR A 78 4.29 1.01 7.73
CA THR A 78 5.61 1.45 8.19
C THR A 78 6.63 1.31 7.06
N HIS A 79 7.80 1.90 7.25
CA HIS A 79 8.93 1.76 6.34
C HIS A 79 9.28 0.29 6.06
N THR A 80 9.11 -0.59 7.06
CA THR A 80 9.47 -2.00 6.90
C THR A 80 8.48 -2.73 6.00
N GLU A 81 7.17 -2.49 6.12
CA GLU A 81 6.20 -3.09 5.19
C GLU A 81 6.31 -2.48 3.79
N ALA A 82 6.63 -1.19 3.70
CA ALA A 82 6.91 -0.53 2.43
C ALA A 82 8.06 -1.22 1.69
N GLU A 83 9.16 -1.48 2.40
CA GLU A 83 10.32 -2.13 1.81
C GLU A 83 10.03 -3.58 1.41
N LYS A 84 9.36 -4.35 2.27
CA LYS A 84 8.88 -5.71 1.92
C LYS A 84 8.01 -5.69 0.66
N LYS A 85 7.21 -4.65 0.44
CA LYS A 85 6.40 -4.52 -0.78
C LYS A 85 7.27 -4.18 -2.00
N ARG A 86 8.23 -3.27 -1.89
CA ARG A 86 9.16 -2.94 -2.98
C ARG A 86 9.95 -4.15 -3.43
N VAL A 87 10.54 -4.90 -2.49
CA VAL A 87 11.31 -6.12 -2.78
C VAL A 87 10.46 -7.13 -3.53
N ARG A 88 9.23 -7.41 -3.06
CA ARG A 88 8.31 -8.31 -3.75
C ARG A 88 7.97 -7.83 -5.17
N SER A 89 7.68 -6.54 -5.33
CA SER A 89 7.41 -5.98 -6.66
C SER A 89 8.62 -6.09 -7.59
N ALA A 90 9.83 -5.82 -7.10
CA ALA A 90 11.06 -5.94 -7.87
C ALA A 90 11.32 -7.40 -8.30
N GLN A 91 11.07 -8.38 -7.43
CA GLN A 91 11.16 -9.80 -7.76
C GLN A 91 10.19 -10.20 -8.88
N VAL A 92 8.95 -9.72 -8.82
CA VAL A 92 7.95 -9.97 -9.87
C VAL A 92 8.42 -9.39 -11.22
N TRP A 93 8.87 -8.13 -11.23
CA TRP A 93 9.36 -7.50 -12.46
C TRP A 93 10.61 -8.19 -13.03
N ALA A 94 11.55 -8.59 -12.16
CA ALA A 94 12.72 -9.36 -12.58
C ALA A 94 12.32 -10.70 -13.21
N SER A 95 11.31 -11.39 -12.66
CA SER A 95 10.80 -12.63 -13.25
C SER A 95 10.13 -12.41 -14.61
N ILE A 96 9.39 -11.30 -14.80
CA ILE A 96 8.76 -10.95 -16.07
C ILE A 96 9.83 -10.65 -17.12
N ALA A 97 10.81 -9.80 -16.78
CA ALA A 97 11.92 -9.44 -17.67
C ALA A 97 12.72 -10.68 -18.10
N LYS A 98 12.99 -11.61 -17.18
CA LYS A 98 13.66 -12.89 -17.53
C LYS A 98 12.87 -13.69 -18.56
N ARG A 99 11.55 -13.84 -18.37
CA ARG A 99 10.68 -14.57 -19.32
C ARG A 99 10.60 -13.87 -20.68
N GLU A 100 10.65 -12.54 -20.71
CA GLU A 100 10.69 -11.77 -21.96
C GLU A 100 12.01 -11.97 -22.70
N ALA A 101 13.15 -11.90 -22.00
CA ALA A 101 14.46 -12.17 -22.57
C ALA A 101 14.56 -13.59 -23.14
N GLU A 102 14.07 -14.61 -22.42
CA GLU A 102 14.03 -15.99 -22.90
C GLU A 102 13.18 -16.16 -24.17
N ARG A 103 12.04 -15.45 -24.26
CA ARG A 103 11.19 -15.47 -25.46
C ARG A 103 11.88 -14.78 -26.64
N GLN A 104 12.52 -13.63 -26.41
CA GLN A 104 13.26 -12.93 -27.45
C GLN A 104 14.44 -13.76 -27.98
N ALA A 105 15.19 -14.41 -27.10
CA ALA A 105 16.29 -15.30 -27.48
C ALA A 105 15.81 -16.48 -28.35
N LYS A 106 14.68 -17.09 -27.99
CA LYS A 106 14.08 -18.18 -28.80
C LYS A 106 13.66 -17.70 -30.19
N LEU A 107 13.04 -16.53 -30.28
CA LEU A 107 12.64 -15.95 -31.56
C LEU A 107 13.86 -15.60 -32.43
N ALA A 108 14.92 -15.05 -31.85
CA ALA A 108 16.16 -14.77 -32.55
C ALA A 108 16.81 -16.06 -33.10
N ALA A 109 16.90 -17.11 -32.29
CA ALA A 109 17.45 -18.40 -32.73
C ALA A 109 16.64 -19.05 -33.86
N GLN A 110 15.30 -18.91 -33.85
CA GLN A 110 14.43 -19.40 -34.92
C GLN A 110 14.63 -18.62 -36.23
N LEU A 111 14.84 -17.31 -36.16
CA LEU A 111 15.12 -16.47 -37.33
C LEU A 111 16.49 -16.77 -37.94
N GLU A 112 17.48 -17.10 -37.11
CA GLU A 112 18.81 -17.51 -37.58
C GLU A 112 18.80 -18.91 -38.21
N ALA A 113 18.05 -19.86 -37.65
CA ALA A 113 17.96 -21.23 -38.17
C ALA A 113 17.09 -21.38 -39.43
N GLY A 114 16.26 -20.38 -39.74
CA GLY A 114 15.43 -20.32 -40.95
C GLY A 114 16.07 -19.59 -42.14
N ARG A 115 17.31 -19.13 -42.00
CA ARG A 115 18.16 -18.60 -43.08
C ARG A 115 19.14 -19.66 -43.56
#